data_AF-A0A3B8V520-F1
#
_entry.id   AF-A0A3B8V520-F1
#
_cell.length_a   1.000
_cell.length_b   1.000
_cell.length_c   1.000
_cell.angle_alpha   90.00
_cell.angle_beta   90.00
_cell.angle_gamma   90.00
#
_symmetry.space_group_name_H-M   'P 1'
#
loop_
_entity.id
_entity.type
_entity.pdbx_description
1 polymer ?
#
loop_
_entity_poly.entity_id
_entity_poly.type
_entity_poly.pdbx_seq_one_letter_code
_entity_poly.pdbx_strand_id
1 'polypeptide(L)'
;MKKLAKFILAAIFGTVMLCFAACGGYDVTLPIGDGSKENDSVTAAFKIDETLTDGYELKVTFTAESEADLSRDFIFALAFSDPLFSSQYEENVLCSVKGSALAEGEQKFAVKFDSLSDYFGETGEAKKFYFVLHADGTDRSGNITEWNSSEYSYTFDGKKLKLTK
;
A
#
# COMPACT_ATOMS: atom_id res chain seq x y z
N MET A 1 -18.67 -44.92 -50.90
CA MET A 1 -19.25 -44.60 -49.58
C MET A 1 -18.27 -45.10 -48.52
N LYS A 2 -17.69 -44.36 -47.57
CA LYS A 2 -17.86 -43.00 -47.06
C LYS A 2 -16.49 -42.51 -46.54
N LYS A 3 -16.34 -41.18 -46.53
CA LYS A 3 -15.13 -40.39 -46.30
C LYS A 3 -14.58 -40.53 -44.87
N LEU A 4 -13.26 -40.41 -44.76
CA LEU A 4 -12.53 -40.05 -43.54
C LEU A 4 -12.91 -38.65 -43.02
N ALA A 5 -12.62 -38.46 -41.73
CA ALA A 5 -12.48 -37.22 -40.96
C ALA A 5 -13.78 -36.66 -40.33
N LYS A 6 -13.85 -36.62 -38.99
CA LYS A 6 -13.28 -35.55 -38.15
C LYS A 6 -13.54 -35.83 -36.66
N PHE A 7 -12.48 -35.70 -35.87
CA PHE A 7 -12.51 -35.48 -34.43
C PHE A 7 -13.33 -34.22 -34.11
N ILE A 8 -14.22 -34.28 -33.12
CA ILE A 8 -14.55 -33.11 -32.29
C ILE A 8 -14.56 -33.54 -30.82
N LEU A 9 -13.55 -33.03 -30.14
CA LEU A 9 -13.32 -32.96 -28.72
C LEU A 9 -14.35 -32.02 -28.09
N ALA A 10 -15.05 -32.46 -27.04
CA ALA A 10 -15.79 -31.57 -26.15
C ALA A 10 -15.66 -32.09 -24.71
N ALA A 11 -14.44 -32.02 -24.18
CA ALA A 11 -14.20 -32.13 -22.75
C ALA A 11 -14.53 -30.77 -22.13
N ILE A 12 -15.70 -30.68 -21.51
CA ILE A 12 -16.11 -29.53 -20.71
C ILE A 12 -15.22 -29.50 -19.47
N PHE A 13 -14.13 -28.75 -19.52
CA PHE A 13 -13.39 -28.33 -18.33
C PHE A 13 -14.22 -27.25 -17.64
N GLY A 14 -15.13 -27.68 -16.77
CA GLY A 14 -15.74 -26.81 -15.78
C GLY A 14 -14.68 -26.40 -14.77
N THR A 15 -13.96 -25.32 -15.05
CA THR A 15 -13.12 -24.67 -14.05
C THR A 15 -14.06 -24.06 -13.02
N VAL A 16 -14.30 -24.78 -11.94
CA VAL A 16 -14.82 -24.21 -10.69
C VAL A 16 -13.81 -23.13 -10.30
N MET A 17 -14.14 -21.87 -10.60
CA MET A 17 -13.40 -20.72 -10.09
C MET A 17 -13.60 -20.74 -8.58
N LEU A 18 -12.61 -21.28 -7.86
CA LEU A 18 -12.59 -21.26 -6.41
C LEU A 18 -12.65 -19.78 -5.97
N CYS A 19 -13.80 -19.41 -5.39
CA CYS A 19 -13.89 -18.25 -4.51
C CYS A 19 -13.00 -18.51 -3.28
N PHE A 20 -11.71 -18.21 -3.38
CA PHE A 20 -10.88 -18.01 -2.20
C PHE A 20 -11.25 -16.67 -1.60
N ALA A 21 -12.40 -16.62 -0.92
CA ALA A 21 -12.63 -15.62 0.11
C ALA A 21 -11.87 -16.08 1.37
N ALA A 22 -10.54 -16.00 1.32
CA ALA A 22 -9.81 -15.75 2.55
C ALA A 22 -9.99 -14.24 2.80
N CYS A 23 -11.00 -13.88 3.60
CA CYS A 23 -11.16 -12.51 4.09
C CYS A 23 -10.10 -12.25 5.17
N GLY A 24 -8.84 -12.23 4.76
CA GLY A 24 -7.69 -11.82 5.55
C GLY A 24 -7.18 -10.46 5.08
N GLY A 25 -6.56 -9.71 5.98
CA GLY A 25 -6.06 -8.38 5.72
C GLY A 25 -5.50 -7.74 6.98
N TYR A 26 -4.87 -6.58 6.80
CA TYR A 26 -4.18 -5.88 7.87
C TYR A 26 -4.79 -4.49 8.04
N ASP A 27 -5.30 -4.23 9.24
CA ASP A 27 -5.65 -2.88 9.68
C ASP A 27 -4.37 -2.18 10.16
N VAL A 28 -4.07 -1.00 9.62
CA VAL A 28 -2.82 -0.27 9.84
C VAL A 28 -3.10 1.17 10.21
N THR A 29 -2.34 1.66 11.17
CA THR A 29 -2.26 3.08 11.53
C THR A 29 -0.79 3.47 11.59
N LEU A 30 -0.42 4.51 10.85
CA LEU A 30 0.91 5.10 10.86
C LEU A 30 0.81 6.51 11.44
N PRO A 31 1.01 6.71 12.75
CA PRO A 31 1.13 8.05 13.33
C PRO A 31 2.55 8.61 13.12
N ILE A 32 2.65 9.90 12.82
CA ILE A 32 3.90 10.68 12.83
C ILE A 32 3.68 11.96 13.63
N GLY A 33 4.72 12.43 14.31
CA GLY A 33 4.72 13.66 15.12
C GLY A 33 6.14 14.13 15.40
N ASP A 34 6.29 15.36 15.89
CA ASP A 34 7.60 15.89 16.26
C ASP A 34 7.97 15.56 17.72
N GLY A 35 7.03 15.02 18.49
CA GLY A 35 7.18 14.61 19.89
C GLY A 35 7.36 15.78 20.85
N SER A 36 7.21 17.02 20.38
CA SER A 36 7.40 18.23 21.19
C SER A 36 6.19 18.55 22.06
N LYS A 37 5.02 18.00 21.71
CA LYS A 37 3.75 18.21 22.42
C LYS A 37 3.00 16.89 22.56
N GLU A 38 2.08 16.86 23.53
CA GLU A 38 1.07 15.80 23.61
C GLU A 38 0.01 16.04 22.52
N ASN A 39 -0.49 14.96 21.92
CA ASN A 39 -1.52 14.99 20.86
C ASN A 39 -1.08 15.73 19.58
N ASP A 40 0.17 15.52 19.15
CA ASP A 40 0.79 16.17 17.99
C ASP A 40 0.77 15.33 16.71
N SER A 41 0.06 14.19 16.71
CA SER A 41 0.19 13.24 15.62
C SER A 41 -0.66 13.57 14.40
N VAL A 42 -0.09 13.35 13.21
CA VAL A 42 -0.84 13.10 11.98
C VAL A 42 -0.78 11.61 11.68
N THR A 43 -1.92 11.01 11.39
CA THR A 43 -2.05 9.56 11.20
C THR A 43 -2.62 9.24 9.83
N ALA A 44 -1.99 8.29 9.13
CA ALA A 44 -2.59 7.60 7.98
C ALA A 44 -3.11 6.23 8.42
N ALA A 45 -4.41 6.01 8.27
CA ALA A 45 -5.09 4.75 8.59
C ALA A 45 -5.63 4.07 7.32
N PHE A 46 -5.39 2.78 7.17
CA PHE A 46 -5.86 2.01 6.02
C PHE A 46 -6.03 0.54 6.36
N LYS A 47 -6.80 -0.16 5.51
CA LYS A 47 -6.88 -1.62 5.51
C LYS A 47 -6.39 -2.14 4.17
N ILE A 48 -5.50 -3.13 4.20
CA ILE A 48 -5.01 -3.80 3.00
C ILE A 48 -5.29 -5.30 3.04
N ASP A 49 -5.80 -5.83 1.94
CA ASP A 49 -6.08 -7.26 1.79
C ASP A 49 -4.78 -8.06 1.64
N GLU A 50 -4.81 -9.33 2.04
CA GLU A 50 -3.66 -10.25 1.87
C GLU A 50 -3.38 -10.61 0.42
N THR A 51 -4.34 -10.41 -0.49
CA THR A 51 -4.17 -10.69 -1.91
C THR A 51 -4.76 -9.57 -2.74
N LEU A 52 -3.93 -8.96 -3.59
CA LEU A 52 -4.31 -7.87 -4.47
C LEU A 52 -4.26 -8.35 -5.93
N THR A 53 -5.10 -7.74 -6.75
CA THR A 53 -5.09 -7.87 -8.21
C THR A 53 -5.10 -6.48 -8.85
N ASP A 54 -4.81 -6.39 -10.14
CA ASP A 54 -4.96 -5.15 -10.91
C ASP A 54 -6.34 -4.50 -10.69
N GLY A 55 -6.35 -3.18 -10.58
CA GLY A 55 -7.51 -2.38 -10.23
C GLY A 55 -7.82 -2.32 -8.73
N TYR A 56 -6.98 -2.90 -7.86
CA TYR A 56 -7.15 -2.81 -6.41
C TYR A 56 -7.18 -1.34 -5.94
N GLU A 57 -8.08 -1.04 -5.01
CA GLU A 57 -8.24 0.31 -4.44
C GLU A 57 -7.91 0.27 -2.95
N LEU A 58 -6.82 0.93 -2.57
CA LEU A 58 -6.44 1.12 -1.18
C LEU A 58 -7.08 2.40 -0.65
N LYS A 59 -7.92 2.27 0.37
CA LYS A 59 -8.57 3.41 1.03
C LYS A 59 -7.73 3.86 2.22
N VAL A 60 -7.29 5.11 2.18
CA VAL A 60 -6.46 5.73 3.22
C VAL A 60 -7.23 6.89 3.81
N THR A 61 -7.28 6.97 5.14
CA THR A 61 -7.86 8.08 5.88
C THR A 61 -6.77 8.76 6.67
N PHE A 62 -6.61 10.07 6.46
CA PHE A 62 -5.73 10.92 7.24
C PHE A 62 -6.52 11.64 8.31
N THR A 63 -5.97 11.66 9.52
CA THR A 63 -6.47 12.42 10.67
C THR A 63 -5.33 13.17 11.33
N ALA A 64 -5.65 14.27 11.98
CA ALA A 64 -4.70 15.04 12.78
C ALA A 64 -5.25 15.22 14.20
N GLU A 65 -4.35 15.13 15.17
CA GLU A 65 -4.63 15.49 16.56
C GLU A 65 -4.54 17.01 16.77
N SER A 66 -5.00 17.48 17.94
CA SER A 66 -5.22 18.91 18.19
C SER A 66 -3.96 19.76 18.16
N GLU A 67 -2.81 19.19 18.47
CA GLU A 67 -1.52 19.90 18.53
C GLU A 67 -0.60 19.60 17.34
N ALA A 68 -1.09 18.86 16.33
CA ALA A 68 -0.30 18.52 15.15
C ALA A 68 0.16 19.78 14.39
N ASP A 69 1.40 19.77 13.91
CA ASP A 69 1.91 20.85 13.05
C ASP A 69 1.37 20.70 11.62
N LEU A 70 0.26 21.41 11.36
CA LEU A 70 -0.44 21.41 10.07
C LEU A 70 0.06 22.48 9.09
N SER A 71 1.19 23.12 9.38
CA SER A 71 1.85 24.03 8.42
C SER A 71 2.53 23.29 7.26
N ARG A 72 2.66 21.96 7.38
CA ARG A 72 3.36 21.07 6.47
C ARG A 72 2.39 20.21 5.67
N ASP A 73 2.90 19.63 4.59
CA ASP A 73 2.20 18.61 3.81
C ASP A 73 2.68 17.22 4.25
N PHE A 74 1.84 16.21 4.06
CA PHE A 74 2.10 14.83 4.47
C PHE A 74 1.99 13.90 3.29
N ILE A 75 2.94 12.97 3.19
CA ILE A 75 3.12 12.09 2.05
C ILE A 75 2.91 10.65 2.52
N PHE A 76 2.00 9.95 1.86
CA PHE A 76 1.84 8.50 1.99
C PHE A 76 2.37 7.83 0.73
N ALA A 77 3.35 6.95 0.92
CA ALA A 77 4.15 6.39 -0.15
C ALA A 77 4.37 4.88 0.02
N LEU A 78 4.91 4.29 -1.04
CA LEU A 78 5.37 2.90 -1.08
C LEU A 78 6.86 2.86 -1.40
N ALA A 79 7.63 2.13 -0.61
CA ALA A 79 9.07 1.97 -0.81
C ALA A 79 9.49 0.49 -0.76
N PHE A 80 10.56 0.15 -1.47
CA PHE A 80 11.17 -1.19 -1.43
C PHE A 80 12.42 -1.28 -0.56
N SER A 81 12.91 -0.13 -0.09
CA SER A 81 14.00 -0.01 0.87
C SER A 81 13.45 0.44 2.22
N ASP A 82 14.09 -0.02 3.30
CA ASP A 82 13.76 0.41 4.66
C ASP A 82 13.87 1.95 4.78
N PRO A 83 12.78 2.65 5.15
CA PRO A 83 12.77 4.10 5.21
C PRO A 83 13.66 4.64 6.31
N LEU A 84 13.99 3.91 7.38
CA LEU A 84 14.78 4.47 8.47
C LEU A 84 16.27 4.15 8.34
N PHE A 85 16.60 2.97 7.80
CA PHE A 85 17.98 2.45 7.87
C PHE A 85 18.68 2.31 6.52
N SER A 86 17.96 2.35 5.39
CA SER A 86 18.59 2.21 4.08
C SER A 86 19.45 3.44 3.76
N SER A 87 20.65 3.27 3.18
CA SER A 87 21.49 4.39 2.74
C SER A 87 20.99 5.06 1.46
N GLN A 88 20.20 4.34 0.66
CA GLN A 88 19.53 4.84 -0.54
C GLN A 88 18.03 4.61 -0.37
N TYR A 89 17.25 5.66 -0.56
CA TYR A 89 15.80 5.61 -0.39
C TYR A 89 15.13 6.19 -1.62
N GLU A 90 14.28 5.38 -2.23
CA GLU A 90 13.38 5.79 -3.30
C GLU A 90 11.98 5.30 -2.96
N GLU A 91 10.99 6.11 -3.31
CA GLU A 91 9.60 5.86 -3.01
C GLU A 91 8.70 6.19 -4.20
N ASN A 92 7.55 5.53 -4.21
CA ASN A 92 6.43 5.85 -5.07
C ASN A 92 5.38 6.56 -4.22
N VAL A 93 5.24 7.87 -4.41
CA VAL A 93 4.18 8.65 -3.75
C VAL A 93 2.83 8.14 -4.22
N LEU A 94 2.00 7.70 -3.27
CA LEU A 94 0.66 7.18 -3.56
C LEU A 94 -0.40 8.28 -3.45
N CYS A 95 -0.29 9.11 -2.41
CA CYS A 95 -1.09 10.32 -2.25
C CYS A 95 -0.39 11.28 -1.27
N SER A 96 -0.78 12.55 -1.34
CA SER A 96 -0.36 13.56 -0.38
C SER A 96 -1.57 14.36 0.11
N VAL A 97 -1.46 14.86 1.34
CA VAL A 97 -2.47 15.71 1.96
C VAL A 97 -1.81 16.98 2.49
N LYS A 98 -2.44 18.12 2.21
CA LYS A 98 -2.01 19.39 2.81
C LYS A 98 -2.42 19.43 4.27
N GLY A 99 -1.53 19.86 5.16
CA GLY A 99 -1.88 20.06 6.57
C GLY A 99 -3.07 21.01 6.75
N SER A 100 -3.16 22.05 5.90
CA SER A 100 -4.31 22.96 5.91
C SER A 100 -5.66 22.27 5.64
N ALA A 101 -5.68 21.18 4.86
CA ALA A 101 -6.91 20.42 4.64
C ALA A 101 -7.26 19.56 5.86
N LEU A 102 -6.25 19.02 6.57
CA LEU A 102 -6.46 18.28 7.81
C LEU A 102 -7.00 19.17 8.94
N ALA A 103 -6.70 20.47 8.90
CA ALA A 103 -7.29 21.44 9.83
C ALA A 103 -8.81 21.59 9.65
N GLU A 104 -9.36 21.25 8.47
CA GLU A 104 -10.79 21.26 8.18
C GLU A 104 -11.48 19.93 8.56
N GLY A 105 -10.71 18.88 8.87
CA GLY A 105 -11.20 17.56 9.27
C GLY A 105 -10.48 16.41 8.59
N GLU A 106 -10.99 15.19 8.81
CA GLU A 106 -10.43 13.98 8.20
C GLU A 106 -10.42 14.05 6.66
N GLN A 107 -9.35 13.54 6.06
CA GLN A 107 -9.19 13.51 4.61
C GLN A 107 -9.11 12.07 4.11
N LYS A 108 -9.90 11.73 3.08
CA LYS A 108 -10.02 10.36 2.57
C LYS A 108 -9.54 10.27 1.14
N PHE A 109 -8.69 9.29 0.87
CA PHE A 109 -8.11 9.03 -0.44
C PHE A 109 -8.40 7.58 -0.86
N ALA A 110 -8.58 7.40 -2.17
CA ALA A 110 -8.65 6.10 -2.82
C ALA A 110 -7.45 5.99 -3.78
N VAL A 111 -6.43 5.24 -3.37
CA VAL A 111 -5.25 4.97 -4.19
C VAL A 111 -5.55 3.76 -5.05
N LYS A 112 -5.58 3.95 -6.36
CA LYS A 112 -5.87 2.89 -7.32
C LYS A 112 -4.59 2.33 -7.92
N PHE A 113 -4.42 1.02 -7.78
CA PHE A 113 -3.35 0.26 -8.43
C PHE A 113 -3.89 -0.30 -9.75
N ASP A 114 -3.94 0.54 -10.79
CA ASP A 114 -4.46 0.13 -12.10
C ASP A 114 -3.71 -1.08 -12.67
N SER A 115 -2.37 -1.07 -12.57
CA SER A 115 -1.54 -2.25 -12.76
C SER A 115 -0.58 -2.41 -11.57
N LEU A 116 -0.59 -3.58 -10.95
CA LEU A 116 0.34 -3.89 -9.86
C LEU A 116 1.79 -3.94 -10.34
N SER A 117 2.01 -4.28 -11.61
CA SER A 117 3.34 -4.35 -12.23
C SER A 117 4.03 -2.99 -12.37
N ASP A 118 3.30 -1.89 -12.27
CA ASP A 118 3.88 -0.53 -12.25
C ASP A 118 4.63 -0.25 -10.93
N TYR A 119 4.32 -1.02 -9.88
CA TYR A 119 4.89 -0.87 -8.54
C TYR A 119 5.73 -2.08 -8.15
N PHE A 120 5.26 -3.30 -8.41
CA PHE A 120 5.85 -4.54 -7.92
C PHE A 120 6.45 -5.36 -9.06
N GLY A 121 7.72 -5.75 -8.91
CA GLY A 121 8.35 -6.72 -9.81
C GLY A 121 7.91 -8.15 -9.53
N GLU A 122 7.71 -8.95 -10.58
CA GLU A 122 7.42 -10.38 -10.44
C GLU A 122 8.48 -11.10 -9.59
N THR A 123 8.02 -11.97 -8.69
CA THR A 123 8.89 -12.71 -7.77
C THR A 123 8.17 -13.91 -7.18
N GLY A 124 8.76 -15.09 -7.33
CA GLY A 124 8.34 -16.31 -6.62
C GLY A 124 8.93 -16.41 -5.21
N GLU A 125 9.96 -15.60 -4.90
CA GLU A 125 10.56 -15.48 -3.58
C GLU A 125 10.00 -14.27 -2.85
N ALA A 126 9.88 -14.37 -1.53
CA ALA A 126 9.36 -13.28 -0.70
C ALA A 126 10.32 -12.07 -0.72
N LYS A 127 9.83 -10.92 -1.18
CA LYS A 127 10.52 -9.63 -1.12
C LYS A 127 9.83 -8.69 -0.15
N LYS A 128 10.54 -7.67 0.36
CA LYS A 128 9.96 -6.69 1.28
C LYS A 128 9.51 -5.43 0.55
N PHE A 129 8.51 -4.77 1.12
CA PHE A 129 8.17 -3.39 0.82
C PHE A 129 7.54 -2.74 2.06
N TYR A 130 7.37 -1.42 2.00
CA TYR A 130 6.93 -0.59 3.10
C TYR A 130 5.85 0.37 2.59
N PHE A 131 4.74 0.47 3.31
CA PHE A 131 3.94 1.70 3.26
C PHE A 131 4.55 2.68 4.25
N VAL A 132 4.75 3.91 3.81
CA VAL A 132 5.47 4.94 4.56
C VAL A 132 4.58 6.17 4.67
N LEU A 133 4.52 6.74 5.87
CA LEU A 133 4.01 8.08 6.09
C LEU A 133 5.16 8.94 6.58
N HIS A 134 5.32 10.11 5.97
CA HIS A 134 6.22 11.14 6.48
C HIS A 134 5.70 12.55 6.19
N ALA A 135 6.20 13.52 6.94
CA ALA A 135 5.98 14.94 6.61
C ALA A 135 6.95 15.38 5.49
N ASP A 136 6.47 16.25 4.61
CA ASP A 136 7.27 16.79 3.51
C ASP A 136 8.42 17.66 4.03
N GLY A 137 9.56 17.61 3.33
CA GLY A 137 10.77 18.38 3.68
C GLY A 137 11.51 17.93 4.95
N THR A 138 11.13 16.79 5.54
CA THR A 138 11.76 16.28 6.77
C THR A 138 13.01 15.45 6.47
N ASP A 139 14.09 15.70 7.22
CA ASP A 139 15.31 14.89 7.12
C ASP A 139 15.12 13.57 7.86
N ARG A 140 15.05 12.48 7.10
CA ARG A 140 14.94 11.09 7.56
C ARG A 140 15.97 10.72 8.63
N SER A 141 17.17 11.31 8.60
CA SER A 141 18.25 11.02 9.56
C SER A 141 18.17 11.84 10.85
N GLY A 142 17.54 13.01 10.81
CA GLY A 142 17.40 13.92 11.96
C GLY A 142 16.04 13.84 12.65
N ASN A 143 14.98 13.48 11.92
CA ASN A 143 13.58 13.58 12.35
C ASN A 143 12.86 12.24 12.23
N ILE A 144 13.43 11.19 12.83
CA ILE A 144 12.91 9.83 12.74
C ILE A 144 11.45 9.68 13.23
N THR A 145 10.97 10.55 14.12
CA THR A 145 9.59 10.53 14.64
C THR A 145 8.58 11.04 13.61
N GLU A 146 9.05 11.79 12.62
CA GLU A 146 8.24 12.33 11.52
C GLU A 146 8.15 11.35 10.35
N TRP A 147 8.68 10.14 10.53
CA TRP A 147 8.66 9.02 9.59
C TRP A 147 8.10 7.78 10.29
N ASN A 148 7.11 7.15 9.69
CA ASN A 148 6.60 5.87 10.17
C ASN A 148 6.29 4.95 9.00
N SER A 149 6.39 3.64 9.21
CA SER A 149 6.14 2.68 8.15
C SER A 149 5.58 1.36 8.65
N SER A 150 4.89 0.67 7.74
CA SER A 150 4.48 -0.71 7.93
C SER A 150 5.17 -1.59 6.90
N GLU A 151 6.03 -2.48 7.38
CA GLU A 151 6.69 -3.51 6.57
C GLU A 151 5.73 -4.63 6.18
N TYR A 152 5.92 -5.15 4.97
CA TYR A 152 5.28 -6.34 4.43
C TYR A 152 6.28 -7.16 3.63
N SER A 153 6.08 -8.47 3.61
CA SER A 153 6.66 -9.35 2.60
C SER A 153 5.63 -9.64 1.51
N TYR A 154 6.08 -9.78 0.26
CA TYR A 154 5.23 -10.07 -0.89
C TYR A 154 5.81 -11.12 -1.84
N THR A 155 4.91 -11.81 -2.54
CA THR A 155 5.21 -12.56 -3.78
C THR A 155 4.27 -12.07 -4.88
N PHE A 156 4.72 -12.11 -6.14
CA PHE A 156 3.93 -11.63 -7.27
C PHE A 156 4.13 -12.51 -8.49
N ASP A 157 3.03 -13.06 -9.02
CA ASP A 157 3.02 -13.92 -10.21
C ASP A 157 2.70 -13.17 -11.52
N GLY A 158 2.73 -11.84 -11.49
CA GLY A 158 2.34 -10.96 -12.61
C GLY A 158 0.83 -10.69 -12.68
N LYS A 159 0.02 -11.30 -11.81
CA LYS A 159 -1.45 -11.08 -11.75
C LYS A 159 -2.00 -10.93 -10.34
N LYS A 160 -1.44 -11.66 -9.38
CA LYS A 160 -1.84 -11.70 -7.98
C LYS A 160 -0.63 -11.41 -7.09
N LEU A 161 -0.70 -10.28 -6.41
CA LEU A 161 0.25 -9.92 -5.38
C LEU A 161 -0.25 -10.50 -4.06
N LYS A 162 0.55 -11.32 -3.39
CA LYS A 162 0.22 -11.90 -2.08
C LYS A 162 1.08 -11.25 -1.02
N LEU A 163 0.44 -10.76 0.03
CA LEU A 163 1.07 -10.09 1.15
C LEU A 163 1.11 -10.99 2.37
N THR A 164 2.18 -10.85 3.15
CA THR A 164 2.34 -11.47 4.46
C THR A 164 3.02 -10.47 5.38
N LYS A 165 2.52 -10.37 6.61
CA LYS A 165 3.11 -9.58 7.69
C LYS A 165 3.61 -10.48 8.81
#